data_AF-R2PQ24-F1
#
_entry.id   AF-R2PQ24-F1
#
_cell.length_a   1.000
_cell.length_b   1.000
_cell.length_c   1.000
_cell.angle_alpha   90.00
_cell.angle_beta   90.00
_cell.angle_gamma   90.00
#
_symmetry.space_group_name_H-M   'P 1'
#
loop_
_entity.id
_entity.type
_entity.pdbx_description
1 polymer ?
#
loop_
_entity_poly.entity_id
_entity_poly.type
_entity_poly.pdbx_seq_one_letter_code
_entity_poly.pdbx_strand_id
1 'polypeptide(L)'
;MDAEGSYKGLKAGGALVVASGNYELNTADDALHANDTVAINGGTITAATGDDGIHGDNSVTINEGTVTISQSYEGIEASEIYFKGGDVNVTATDDGINAGGGSDTESTGQFGADSFAGGGPGGGDQADDSKFIEVSGGVIQVSAEGDGVDSNGNITMTRGTLLVNGPVSGGNGALDYNGTFVQSGGTLMAAGTSDMASNISDSSSQTAVDIYFNNNQSAGTLVTLTDSSGKLVAGFVPAKDFANLVISTPDLTQNEALTLAVGGTASQVADNGLVATDSTVEGASTLGTLTLTSVVSNVDQGGNAVSASSMGMGGPR
;
A
#
# COMPACT_ATOMS: atom_id res chain seq x y z
N MET A 1 -28.54 22.00 -21.98
CA MET A 1 -28.70 20.66 -21.39
C MET A 1 -27.56 19.88 -21.99
N ASP A 2 -26.48 19.68 -21.25
CA ASP A 2 -25.35 18.88 -21.75
C ASP A 2 -25.83 17.46 -21.97
N ALA A 3 -25.56 16.97 -23.17
CA ALA A 3 -26.02 15.68 -23.69
C ALA A 3 -24.93 14.62 -23.59
N GLU A 4 -24.01 14.74 -22.62
CA GLU A 4 -23.04 13.73 -22.27
C GLU A 4 -23.18 13.50 -20.76
N GLY A 5 -23.88 12.42 -20.39
CA GLY A 5 -24.01 12.05 -18.99
C GLY A 5 -22.64 11.68 -18.43
N SER A 6 -22.29 12.22 -17.27
CA SER A 6 -21.12 11.76 -16.52
C SER A 6 -21.32 10.30 -16.13
N TYR A 7 -20.32 9.45 -16.41
CA TYR A 7 -20.30 8.05 -15.98
C TYR A 7 -19.82 7.88 -14.53
N LYS A 8 -19.36 8.98 -13.93
CA LYS A 8 -18.92 9.12 -12.54
C LYS A 8 -20.10 9.14 -11.56
N GLY A 9 -19.86 8.72 -10.32
CA GLY A 9 -20.85 8.70 -9.24
C GLY A 9 -21.12 10.08 -8.65
N LEU A 10 -20.36 10.44 -7.62
CA LEU A 10 -20.37 11.79 -7.04
C LEU A 10 -19.31 12.63 -7.73
N LYS A 11 -19.72 13.70 -8.43
CA LYS A 11 -18.81 14.57 -9.19
C LYS A 11 -18.90 16.02 -8.76
N ALA A 12 -17.77 16.70 -8.62
CA ALA A 12 -17.69 18.15 -8.45
C ALA A 12 -16.62 18.77 -9.38
N GLY A 13 -16.93 19.92 -9.99
CA GLY A 13 -15.94 20.71 -10.75
C GLY A 13 -14.97 21.53 -9.88
N GLY A 14 -14.96 21.27 -8.58
CA GLY A 14 -14.11 21.87 -7.56
C GLY A 14 -14.09 20.88 -6.39
N ALA A 15 -14.14 21.34 -5.14
CA ALA A 15 -14.13 20.42 -4.01
C ALA A 15 -15.41 19.53 -3.89
N LEU A 16 -15.21 18.25 -3.64
CA LEU A 16 -16.22 17.29 -3.22
C LEU A 16 -15.99 16.94 -1.75
N VAL A 17 -16.99 17.18 -0.90
CA VAL A 17 -16.90 16.91 0.55
C VAL A 17 -17.99 15.93 0.98
N VAL A 18 -17.60 14.73 1.41
CA VAL A 18 -18.48 13.77 2.07
C VAL A 18 -18.41 14.01 3.57
N ALA A 19 -19.41 14.72 4.12
CA ALA A 19 -19.47 14.97 5.56
C ALA A 19 -19.82 13.70 6.36
N SER A 20 -20.80 12.94 5.86
CA SER A 20 -21.26 11.65 6.37
C SER A 20 -22.28 11.06 5.38
N GLY A 21 -22.76 9.84 5.61
CA GLY A 21 -23.81 9.21 4.80
C GLY A 21 -23.49 7.74 4.54
N ASN A 22 -24.36 7.07 3.78
CA ASN A 22 -24.09 5.75 3.23
C ASN A 22 -24.24 5.82 1.71
N TYR A 23 -23.17 5.53 0.99
CA TYR A 23 -23.10 5.62 -0.46
C TYR A 23 -22.71 4.26 -1.03
N GLU A 24 -23.56 3.72 -1.89
CA GLU A 24 -23.29 2.50 -2.66
C GLU A 24 -23.25 2.90 -4.13
N LEU A 25 -22.05 2.81 -4.72
CA LEU A 25 -21.74 3.37 -6.03
C LEU A 25 -21.25 2.24 -6.95
N ASN A 26 -21.88 2.13 -8.11
CA ASN A 26 -21.48 1.24 -9.19
C ASN A 26 -21.44 2.09 -10.47
N THR A 27 -20.23 2.44 -10.90
CA THR A 27 -19.98 3.45 -11.93
C THR A 27 -19.08 2.88 -13.02
N ALA A 28 -19.25 3.35 -14.26
CA ALA A 28 -18.37 2.92 -15.35
C ALA A 28 -17.04 3.70 -15.38
N ASP A 29 -17.00 4.83 -14.68
CA ASP A 29 -15.90 5.76 -14.47
C ASP A 29 -15.78 5.94 -12.94
N ASP A 30 -15.24 7.05 -12.44
CA ASP A 30 -14.92 7.21 -11.02
C ASP A 30 -16.14 7.16 -10.08
N ALA A 31 -16.01 6.54 -8.91
CA ALA A 31 -17.09 6.61 -7.91
C ALA A 31 -17.18 8.01 -7.29
N LEU A 32 -16.06 8.58 -6.87
CA LEU A 32 -15.95 9.97 -6.39
C LEU A 32 -14.93 10.70 -7.25
N HIS A 33 -15.31 11.82 -7.85
CA HIS A 33 -14.40 12.65 -8.65
C HIS A 33 -14.53 14.14 -8.34
N ALA A 34 -13.40 14.80 -8.14
CA ALA A 34 -13.32 16.24 -7.97
C ALA A 34 -12.19 16.83 -8.82
N ASN A 35 -12.50 17.86 -9.62
CA ASN A 35 -11.48 18.63 -10.36
C ASN A 35 -10.54 19.49 -9.48
N ASP A 36 -10.49 19.20 -8.18
CA ASP A 36 -9.63 19.85 -7.20
C ASP A 36 -9.41 18.86 -6.05
N THR A 37 -10.36 18.75 -5.12
CA THR A 37 -10.14 17.99 -3.88
C THR A 37 -11.33 17.12 -3.52
N VAL A 38 -11.07 15.86 -3.14
CA VAL A 38 -12.04 15.00 -2.44
C VAL A 38 -11.69 14.95 -0.96
N ALA A 39 -12.64 15.29 -0.10
CA ALA A 39 -12.52 15.15 1.35
C ALA A 39 -13.62 14.25 1.93
N ILE A 40 -13.21 13.16 2.58
CA ILE A 40 -14.11 12.23 3.29
C ILE A 40 -13.95 12.47 4.79
N ASN A 41 -14.97 13.06 5.40
CA ASN A 41 -14.99 13.39 6.83
C ASN A 41 -15.74 12.35 7.68
N GLY A 42 -16.32 11.33 7.04
CA GLY A 42 -17.06 10.26 7.70
C GLY A 42 -18.08 9.60 6.77
N GLY A 43 -18.86 8.69 7.33
CA GLY A 43 -19.83 7.89 6.58
C GLY A 43 -19.26 6.55 6.09
N THR A 44 -20.06 5.85 5.30
CA THR A 44 -19.72 4.58 4.66
C THR A 44 -19.84 4.74 3.15
N ILE A 45 -18.77 4.43 2.43
CA ILE A 45 -18.71 4.47 0.97
C ILE A 45 -18.32 3.07 0.49
N THR A 46 -19.17 2.46 -0.31
CA THR A 46 -18.89 1.22 -1.03
C THR A 46 -18.92 1.51 -2.52
N ALA A 47 -17.82 1.22 -3.21
CA ALA A 47 -17.63 1.51 -4.62
C ALA A 47 -17.21 0.26 -5.42
N ALA A 48 -17.70 0.18 -6.65
CA ALA A 48 -17.19 -0.66 -7.72
C ALA A 48 -17.19 0.20 -9.00
N THR A 49 -16.01 0.41 -9.59
CA THR A 49 -15.80 1.41 -10.64
C THR A 49 -15.12 0.78 -11.84
N GLY A 50 -15.30 1.37 -13.01
CA GLY A 50 -14.55 1.00 -14.21
C GLY A 50 -13.23 1.76 -14.36
N ASP A 51 -13.10 2.87 -13.65
CA ASP A 51 -11.91 3.72 -13.55
C ASP A 51 -11.56 3.84 -12.06
N ASP A 52 -11.40 5.03 -11.49
CA ASP A 52 -10.88 5.15 -10.12
C ASP A 52 -11.95 4.97 -9.04
N GLY A 53 -11.55 4.42 -7.90
CA GLY A 53 -12.40 4.44 -6.72
C GLY A 53 -12.67 5.87 -6.26
N ILE A 54 -11.59 6.64 -6.06
CA ILE A 54 -11.65 8.05 -5.66
C ILE A 54 -10.55 8.83 -6.39
N HIS A 55 -10.96 9.85 -7.15
CA HIS A 55 -10.07 10.72 -7.90
C HIS A 55 -10.21 12.18 -7.46
N GLY A 56 -9.10 12.83 -7.10
CA GLY A 56 -9.04 14.28 -6.95
C GLY A 56 -7.82 14.86 -7.66
N ASP A 57 -8.03 15.73 -8.66
CA ASP A 57 -6.93 16.28 -9.49
C ASP A 57 -5.78 16.86 -8.64
N ASN A 58 -6.10 17.53 -7.53
CA ASN A 58 -5.12 18.05 -6.58
C ASN A 58 -4.95 17.12 -5.36
N SER A 59 -6.02 16.84 -4.62
CA SER A 59 -5.87 16.06 -3.39
C SER A 59 -7.04 15.15 -3.02
N VAL A 60 -6.72 14.05 -2.34
CA VAL A 60 -7.67 13.20 -1.64
C VAL A 60 -7.32 13.18 -0.15
N THR A 61 -8.27 13.51 0.70
CA THR A 61 -8.12 13.43 2.17
C THR A 61 -9.20 12.55 2.79
N ILE A 62 -8.78 11.50 3.49
CA ILE A 62 -9.65 10.65 4.31
C ILE A 62 -9.39 10.96 5.78
N ASN A 63 -10.32 11.69 6.40
CA ASN A 63 -10.24 12.04 7.82
C ASN A 63 -10.82 10.92 8.70
N GLU A 64 -12.00 10.40 8.35
CA GLU A 64 -12.72 9.35 9.07
C GLU A 64 -13.65 8.60 8.11
N GLY A 65 -14.37 7.58 8.62
CA GLY A 65 -15.36 6.80 7.86
C GLY A 65 -14.86 5.42 7.45
N THR A 66 -15.71 4.71 6.71
CA THR A 66 -15.40 3.42 6.10
C THR A 66 -15.48 3.56 4.59
N VAL A 67 -14.40 3.26 3.89
CA VAL A 67 -14.31 3.28 2.44
C VAL A 67 -13.96 1.88 1.95
N THR A 68 -14.77 1.33 1.06
CA THR A 68 -14.53 0.03 0.45
C THR A 68 -14.65 0.17 -1.06
N ILE A 69 -13.52 0.12 -1.76
CA ILE A 69 -13.44 0.08 -3.21
C ILE A 69 -13.19 -1.39 -3.58
N SER A 70 -14.25 -2.07 -3.99
CA SER A 70 -14.23 -3.52 -4.25
C SER A 70 -13.70 -3.89 -5.64
N GLN A 71 -13.62 -2.91 -6.53
CA GLN A 71 -13.08 -3.01 -7.88
C GLN A 71 -12.84 -1.59 -8.39
N SER A 72 -11.70 -1.36 -9.01
CA SER A 72 -11.34 -0.14 -9.74
C SER A 72 -10.16 -0.40 -10.68
N TYR A 73 -9.89 0.55 -11.60
CA TYR A 73 -8.62 0.58 -12.32
C TYR A 73 -7.50 0.94 -11.35
N GLU A 74 -7.45 2.20 -10.90
CA GLU A 74 -6.70 2.61 -9.71
C GLU A 74 -7.62 2.76 -8.50
N GLY A 75 -7.11 2.55 -7.29
CA GLY A 75 -7.95 2.67 -6.10
C GLY A 75 -8.24 4.11 -5.70
N ILE A 76 -7.19 4.83 -5.36
CA ILE A 76 -7.25 6.24 -4.95
C ILE A 76 -6.15 7.01 -5.68
N GLU A 77 -6.54 8.00 -6.48
CA GLU A 77 -5.64 8.81 -7.28
C GLU A 77 -5.73 10.29 -6.90
N ALA A 78 -4.58 10.92 -6.66
CA ALA A 78 -4.41 12.37 -6.57
C ALA A 78 -2.93 12.77 -6.58
N SER A 79 -2.61 14.06 -6.77
CA SER A 79 -1.25 14.55 -6.51
C SER A 79 -0.88 14.39 -5.02
N GLU A 80 -1.79 14.76 -4.11
CA GLU A 80 -1.58 14.68 -2.66
C GLU A 80 -2.62 13.76 -2.01
N ILE A 81 -2.20 12.68 -1.38
CA ILE A 81 -3.09 11.74 -0.70
C ILE A 81 -2.83 11.75 0.81
N TYR A 82 -3.88 11.95 1.60
CA TYR A 82 -3.80 12.01 3.06
C TYR A 82 -4.74 11.00 3.72
N PHE A 83 -4.18 10.08 4.49
CA PHE A 83 -4.90 9.20 5.39
C PHE A 83 -4.71 9.63 6.84
N LYS A 84 -5.68 10.37 7.38
CA LYS A 84 -5.66 10.88 8.77
C LYS A 84 -6.41 9.97 9.74
N GLY A 85 -7.30 9.12 9.22
CA GLY A 85 -8.14 8.19 9.96
C GLY A 85 -8.96 7.29 9.03
N GLY A 86 -10.01 6.67 9.56
CA GLY A 86 -10.91 5.80 8.81
C GLY A 86 -10.43 4.35 8.65
N ASP A 87 -11.30 3.55 8.03
CA ASP A 87 -11.06 2.17 7.62
C ASP A 87 -11.23 2.10 6.10
N VAL A 88 -10.15 1.88 5.38
CA VAL A 88 -10.06 1.99 3.92
C VAL A 88 -9.63 0.64 3.36
N ASN A 89 -10.44 0.06 2.48
CA ASN A 89 -10.14 -1.18 1.79
C ASN A 89 -10.24 -0.96 0.28
N VAL A 90 -9.16 -1.27 -0.45
CA VAL A 90 -9.02 -1.00 -1.88
C VAL A 90 -8.63 -2.27 -2.62
N THR A 91 -9.35 -2.57 -3.69
CA THR A 91 -9.00 -3.58 -4.68
C THR A 91 -8.91 -2.93 -6.06
N ALA A 92 -7.72 -2.91 -6.64
CA ALA A 92 -7.39 -2.24 -7.90
C ALA A 92 -6.76 -3.22 -8.91
N THR A 93 -7.04 -3.01 -10.20
CA THR A 93 -6.41 -3.79 -11.28
C THR A 93 -5.13 -3.17 -11.82
N ASP A 94 -4.87 -1.92 -11.48
CA ASP A 94 -3.58 -1.25 -11.59
C ASP A 94 -3.16 -0.84 -10.16
N ASP A 95 -2.86 0.42 -9.93
CA ASP A 95 -2.30 0.87 -8.66
C ASP A 95 -3.35 0.96 -7.55
N GLY A 96 -2.99 0.50 -6.37
CA GLY A 96 -3.86 0.59 -5.20
C GLY A 96 -4.03 2.03 -4.75
N ILE A 97 -2.93 2.71 -4.46
CA ILE A 97 -2.89 4.12 -4.11
C ILE A 97 -1.88 4.79 -5.05
N ASN A 98 -2.32 5.76 -5.84
CA ASN A 98 -1.50 6.41 -6.85
C ASN A 98 -1.33 7.91 -6.54
N ALA A 99 -0.13 8.29 -6.10
CA ALA A 99 0.34 9.69 -6.08
C ALA A 99 1.40 9.91 -7.16
N GLY A 100 1.16 9.36 -8.33
CA GLY A 100 1.97 9.42 -9.53
C GLY A 100 1.35 10.32 -10.59
N GLY A 101 0.03 10.49 -10.58
CA GLY A 101 -0.75 10.93 -11.74
C GLY A 101 -0.77 9.84 -12.81
N GLY A 102 -1.82 9.80 -13.62
CA GLY A 102 -2.08 8.67 -14.49
C GLY A 102 -0.96 8.35 -15.49
N SER A 103 -0.80 7.05 -15.70
CA SER A 103 -0.07 6.49 -16.84
C SER A 103 -0.89 6.52 -18.14
N ASP A 104 -1.98 7.31 -18.15
CA ASP A 104 -2.99 7.57 -19.18
C ASP A 104 -2.44 8.25 -20.46
N THR A 105 -1.31 7.75 -20.91
CA THR A 105 -0.79 7.95 -22.26
C THR A 105 -1.72 7.32 -23.32
N GLU A 106 -2.67 6.48 -22.91
CA GLU A 106 -3.70 5.95 -23.78
C GLU A 106 -4.87 6.93 -23.92
N SER A 107 -4.74 7.79 -24.93
CA SER A 107 -5.83 8.54 -25.60
C SER A 107 -7.02 7.65 -26.08
N THR A 108 -7.08 6.38 -25.71
CA THR A 108 -8.00 5.35 -26.22
C THR A 108 -8.96 4.77 -25.17
N GLY A 109 -8.83 5.15 -23.89
CA GLY A 109 -9.84 4.87 -22.87
C GLY A 109 -11.19 5.51 -23.21
N GLN A 110 -12.30 4.86 -22.85
CA GLN A 110 -13.66 5.34 -23.15
C GLN A 110 -13.97 6.71 -22.51
N PHE A 111 -13.16 7.16 -21.55
CA PHE A 111 -13.42 8.34 -20.72
C PHE A 111 -12.39 9.48 -20.87
N GLY A 112 -11.38 9.34 -21.74
CA GLY A 112 -10.37 10.38 -22.03
C GLY A 112 -9.14 10.30 -21.13
N ALA A 113 -8.17 11.18 -21.36
CA ALA A 113 -6.97 11.29 -20.52
C ALA A 113 -7.23 12.21 -19.32
N ASP A 114 -6.55 11.93 -18.20
CA ASP A 114 -6.54 12.74 -17.00
C ASP A 114 -6.11 14.22 -17.21
N SER A 115 -6.26 15.04 -16.16
CA SER A 115 -5.76 16.42 -16.14
C SER A 115 -4.30 16.52 -15.64
N PHE A 116 -3.61 15.39 -15.43
CA PHE A 116 -2.22 15.34 -14.99
C PHE A 116 -1.28 15.64 -16.17
N ALA A 117 -1.23 16.90 -16.56
CA ALA A 117 -0.37 17.38 -17.63
C ALA A 117 1.12 17.18 -17.28
N GLY A 118 1.73 16.05 -17.64
CA GLY A 118 3.20 15.93 -17.52
C GLY A 118 3.88 14.57 -17.75
N GLY A 119 3.17 13.44 -17.78
CA GLY A 119 3.82 12.12 -17.87
C GLY A 119 4.07 11.64 -19.29
N GLY A 120 5.22 11.97 -19.90
CA GLY A 120 5.68 11.20 -21.05
C GLY A 120 6.06 9.77 -20.63
N PRO A 121 6.15 8.78 -21.54
CA PRO A 121 6.64 7.44 -21.21
C PRO A 121 8.08 7.55 -20.65
N GLY A 122 8.23 7.36 -19.34
CA GLY A 122 9.47 7.59 -18.61
C GLY A 122 9.48 8.88 -17.80
N GLY A 123 8.49 9.09 -16.92
CA GLY A 123 8.66 9.96 -15.76
C GLY A 123 9.94 9.52 -15.06
N GLY A 124 10.95 10.39 -15.02
CA GLY A 124 12.28 9.99 -14.55
C GLY A 124 12.29 9.68 -13.06
N ASP A 125 13.33 8.98 -12.61
CA ASP A 125 13.67 8.56 -11.25
C ASP A 125 13.84 9.75 -10.26
N GLN A 126 13.43 10.97 -10.63
CA GLN A 126 13.52 12.16 -9.79
C GLN A 126 12.19 12.36 -9.07
N ALA A 127 12.27 12.44 -7.75
CA ALA A 127 11.14 12.77 -6.91
C ALA A 127 10.49 14.11 -7.31
N ASP A 128 9.17 14.11 -7.46
CA ASP A 128 8.33 15.29 -7.56
C ASP A 128 7.77 15.64 -6.18
N ASP A 129 8.31 16.67 -5.54
CA ASP A 129 7.87 17.11 -4.21
C ASP A 129 6.41 17.61 -4.17
N SER A 130 5.77 17.84 -5.33
CA SER A 130 4.33 18.15 -5.39
C SER A 130 3.44 16.91 -5.29
N LYS A 131 4.04 15.72 -5.28
CA LYS A 131 3.35 14.45 -5.20
C LYS A 131 3.73 13.71 -3.94
N PHE A 132 2.76 13.29 -3.14
CA PHE A 132 3.06 12.53 -1.93
C PHE A 132 1.85 11.82 -1.33
N ILE A 133 2.18 10.83 -0.49
CA ILE A 133 1.22 10.09 0.33
C ILE A 133 1.59 10.29 1.81
N GLU A 134 0.64 10.75 2.61
CA GLU A 134 0.79 10.85 4.06
C GLU A 134 -0.18 9.91 4.79
N VAL A 135 0.38 9.02 5.62
CA VAL A 135 -0.37 8.17 6.56
C VAL A 135 -0.12 8.65 7.99
N SER A 136 -1.08 9.36 8.56
CA SER A 136 -1.06 9.87 9.95
C SER A 136 -2.15 9.27 10.83
N GLY A 137 -2.95 8.34 10.31
CA GLY A 137 -3.88 7.51 11.04
C GLY A 137 -4.68 6.56 10.14
N GLY A 138 -5.64 5.85 10.74
CA GLY A 138 -6.52 4.92 10.03
C GLY A 138 -5.95 3.52 9.87
N VAL A 139 -6.76 2.65 9.25
CA VAL A 139 -6.37 1.32 8.77
C VAL A 139 -6.61 1.32 7.26
N ILE A 140 -5.55 1.12 6.49
CA ILE A 140 -5.55 1.15 5.04
C ILE A 140 -5.11 -0.22 4.57
N GLN A 141 -6.02 -0.93 3.89
CA GLN A 141 -5.77 -2.20 3.25
C GLN A 141 -5.84 -2.03 1.73
N VAL A 142 -4.81 -2.53 1.06
CA VAL A 142 -4.69 -2.47 -0.39
C VAL A 142 -4.47 -3.86 -0.96
N SER A 143 -5.14 -4.15 -2.08
CA SER A 143 -4.91 -5.29 -2.94
C SER A 143 -4.83 -4.81 -4.38
N ALA A 144 -3.63 -4.83 -4.97
CA ALA A 144 -3.37 -4.25 -6.29
C ALA A 144 -2.73 -5.28 -7.23
N GLU A 145 -3.07 -5.23 -8.52
CA GLU A 145 -2.33 -5.95 -9.57
C GLU A 145 -1.24 -5.07 -10.21
N GLY A 146 -1.38 -3.74 -10.11
CA GLY A 146 -0.32 -2.75 -10.29
C GLY A 146 0.55 -2.61 -9.05
N ASP A 147 1.11 -1.42 -8.84
CA ASP A 147 1.79 -1.08 -7.61
C ASP A 147 0.81 -1.03 -6.44
N GLY A 148 1.25 -1.53 -5.28
CA GLY A 148 0.43 -1.46 -4.08
C GLY A 148 0.22 -0.01 -3.65
N VAL A 149 1.33 0.71 -3.48
CA VAL A 149 1.36 2.13 -3.15
C VAL A 149 2.42 2.76 -4.05
N ASP A 150 2.01 3.62 -4.97
CA ASP A 150 2.89 4.36 -5.88
C ASP A 150 2.90 5.85 -5.51
N SER A 151 4.10 6.43 -5.49
CA SER A 151 4.26 7.87 -5.45
C SER A 151 5.44 8.33 -6.30
N ASN A 152 5.16 9.20 -7.27
CA ASN A 152 6.22 9.92 -7.98
C ASN A 152 7.00 10.92 -7.09
N GLY A 153 6.66 11.05 -5.81
CA GLY A 153 7.40 11.83 -4.82
C GLY A 153 7.63 11.07 -3.52
N ASN A 154 7.12 11.58 -2.41
CA ASN A 154 7.44 11.06 -1.07
C ASN A 154 6.27 10.31 -0.43
N ILE A 155 6.59 9.31 0.40
CA ILE A 155 5.64 8.68 1.31
C ILE A 155 6.06 8.98 2.75
N THR A 156 5.14 9.43 3.59
CA THR A 156 5.39 9.64 5.01
C THR A 156 4.38 8.87 5.84
N MET A 157 4.87 8.08 6.80
CA MET A 157 4.02 7.37 7.76
C MET A 157 4.41 7.70 9.19
N THR A 158 3.50 8.33 9.92
CA THR A 158 3.72 8.74 11.33
C THR A 158 2.91 7.91 12.31
N ARG A 159 1.75 7.39 11.88
CA ARG A 159 0.87 6.50 12.66
C ARG A 159 -0.01 5.70 11.69
N GLY A 160 -1.01 4.99 12.22
CA GLY A 160 -1.95 4.20 11.42
C GLY A 160 -1.41 2.82 11.08
N THR A 161 -2.17 2.10 10.27
CA THR A 161 -1.83 0.77 9.79
C THR A 161 -1.98 0.74 8.27
N LEU A 162 -0.92 0.38 7.55
CA LEU A 162 -0.90 0.20 6.10
C LEU A 162 -0.57 -1.26 5.79
N LEU A 163 -1.53 -1.95 5.17
CA LEU A 163 -1.44 -3.36 4.81
C LEU A 163 -1.57 -3.47 3.29
N VAL A 164 -0.56 -4.00 2.63
CA VAL A 164 -0.49 -4.04 1.18
C VAL A 164 -0.32 -5.48 0.72
N ASN A 165 -1.28 -5.95 -0.07
CA ASN A 165 -1.16 -7.15 -0.89
C ASN A 165 -0.87 -6.69 -2.31
N GLY A 166 0.41 -6.52 -2.60
CA GLY A 166 0.92 -6.06 -3.89
C GLY A 166 0.81 -7.12 -5.00
N PRO A 167 1.43 -6.82 -6.14
CA PRO A 167 1.34 -7.65 -7.34
C PRO A 167 2.05 -9.00 -7.16
N VAL A 168 1.62 -10.00 -7.93
CA VAL A 168 2.23 -11.36 -7.96
C VAL A 168 3.13 -11.58 -9.18
N SER A 169 3.19 -10.62 -10.09
CA SER A 169 4.04 -10.61 -11.28
C SER A 169 4.96 -9.39 -11.27
N GLY A 170 6.19 -9.56 -11.79
CA GLY A 170 7.16 -8.47 -11.87
C GLY A 170 6.73 -7.35 -12.83
N GLY A 171 7.43 -6.22 -12.72
CA GLY A 171 7.08 -4.97 -13.41
C GLY A 171 6.61 -3.89 -12.43
N ASN A 172 6.00 -4.33 -11.31
CA ASN A 172 5.46 -3.51 -10.23
C ASN A 172 5.89 -4.09 -8.87
N GLY A 173 5.78 -3.31 -7.80
CA GLY A 173 6.10 -3.62 -6.41
C GLY A 173 4.94 -3.39 -5.44
N ALA A 174 5.08 -3.88 -4.21
CA ALA A 174 4.11 -3.55 -3.16
C ALA A 174 4.24 -2.08 -2.72
N LEU A 175 5.42 -1.50 -2.87
CA LEU A 175 5.75 -0.12 -2.59
C LEU A 175 6.59 0.38 -3.77
N ASP A 176 6.17 1.46 -4.40
CA ASP A 176 6.95 2.21 -5.38
C ASP A 176 6.97 3.69 -5.00
N TYR A 177 8.15 4.29 -5.04
CA TYR A 177 8.30 5.70 -4.77
C TYR A 177 9.62 6.25 -5.35
N ASN A 178 9.56 7.42 -5.99
CA ASN A 178 10.76 8.07 -6.54
C ASN A 178 11.58 8.82 -5.48
N GLY A 179 10.91 9.32 -4.45
CA GLY A 179 11.52 10.09 -3.37
C GLY A 179 11.94 9.23 -2.20
N THR A 180 11.33 9.49 -1.03
CA THR A 180 11.59 8.72 0.19
C THR A 180 10.30 8.21 0.79
N PHE A 181 10.36 7.00 1.35
CA PHE A 181 9.36 6.54 2.30
C PHE A 181 9.93 6.66 3.72
N VAL A 182 9.53 7.71 4.43
CA VAL A 182 9.93 7.95 5.82
C VAL A 182 8.88 7.45 6.80
N GLN A 183 9.24 6.46 7.60
CA GLN A 183 8.40 5.94 8.68
C GLN A 183 8.94 6.32 10.06
N SER A 184 8.07 6.92 10.88
CA SER A 184 8.37 7.30 12.27
C SER A 184 7.39 6.71 13.29
N GLY A 185 6.35 6.02 12.83
CA GLY A 185 5.39 5.32 13.67
C GLY A 185 4.40 4.48 12.85
N GLY A 186 3.48 3.81 13.54
CA GLY A 186 2.45 2.97 12.92
C GLY A 186 2.92 1.58 12.50
N THR A 187 2.07 0.86 11.78
CA THR A 187 2.30 -0.53 11.36
C THR A 187 2.26 -0.63 9.84
N LEU A 188 3.33 -1.12 9.22
CA LEU A 188 3.44 -1.43 7.79
C LEU A 188 3.61 -2.94 7.60
N MET A 189 2.77 -3.54 6.78
CA MET A 189 2.96 -4.89 6.22
C MET A 189 2.76 -4.80 4.71
N ALA A 190 3.79 -5.01 3.90
CA ALA A 190 3.66 -4.95 2.44
C ALA A 190 4.25 -6.22 1.79
N ALA A 191 3.38 -7.07 1.27
CA ALA A 191 3.73 -8.32 0.61
C ALA A 191 3.60 -8.16 -0.90
N GLY A 192 4.53 -8.70 -1.68
CA GLY A 192 4.43 -8.65 -3.15
C GLY A 192 5.50 -9.48 -3.84
N THR A 193 5.83 -9.09 -5.07
CA THR A 193 6.96 -9.71 -5.79
C THR A 193 8.30 -9.26 -5.25
N SER A 194 9.33 -10.08 -5.47
CA SER A 194 10.71 -9.72 -5.19
C SER A 194 11.38 -8.94 -6.32
N ASP A 195 10.74 -8.74 -7.48
CA ASP A 195 11.36 -8.24 -8.71
C ASP A 195 11.55 -6.71 -8.74
N MET A 196 10.67 -5.99 -8.04
CA MET A 196 10.71 -4.54 -7.83
C MET A 196 10.49 -4.22 -6.34
N ALA A 197 10.90 -5.14 -5.47
CA ALA A 197 10.73 -4.99 -4.03
C ALA A 197 11.52 -3.79 -3.49
N SER A 198 10.80 -2.86 -2.89
CA SER A 198 11.34 -1.70 -2.17
C SER A 198 10.97 -1.78 -0.70
N ASN A 199 11.90 -1.35 0.15
CA ASN A 199 11.69 -1.16 1.59
C ASN A 199 11.47 0.34 1.88
N ILE A 200 11.27 0.74 3.14
CA ILE A 200 11.30 2.14 3.55
C ILE A 200 12.71 2.73 3.45
N SER A 201 12.84 4.06 3.52
CA SER A 201 14.12 4.77 3.40
C SER A 201 14.89 4.83 4.73
N ASP A 202 16.23 4.85 4.66
CA ASP A 202 17.14 4.93 5.82
C ASP A 202 16.99 6.19 6.68
N SER A 203 16.34 7.23 6.16
CA SER A 203 15.98 8.45 6.90
C SER A 203 14.84 8.23 7.91
N SER A 204 14.24 7.04 7.92
CA SER A 204 13.22 6.63 8.89
C SER A 204 13.76 6.57 10.32
N SER A 205 12.87 6.67 11.30
CA SER A 205 13.22 6.47 12.71
C SER A 205 12.64 5.17 13.29
N GLN A 206 11.68 4.54 12.61
CA GLN A 206 11.15 3.24 12.97
C GLN A 206 11.88 2.13 12.19
N THR A 207 12.22 1.04 12.88
CA THR A 207 12.91 -0.11 12.27
C THR A 207 12.01 -0.81 11.25
N ALA A 208 12.58 -1.26 10.14
CA ALA A 208 11.91 -2.09 9.15
C ALA A 208 12.81 -3.22 8.64
N VAL A 209 12.16 -4.29 8.21
CA VAL A 209 12.81 -5.42 7.53
C VAL A 209 12.04 -5.78 6.27
N ASP A 210 12.73 -5.91 5.14
CA ASP A 210 12.22 -6.61 3.95
C ASP A 210 12.80 -8.02 3.94
N ILE A 211 11.91 -9.01 3.87
CA ILE A 211 12.24 -10.42 3.95
C ILE A 211 11.98 -11.05 2.58
N TYR A 212 13.05 -11.54 1.94
CA TYR A 212 12.97 -12.27 0.69
C TYR A 212 12.90 -13.78 0.94
N PHE A 213 11.88 -14.42 0.39
CA PHE A 213 11.67 -15.85 0.50
C PHE A 213 12.37 -16.60 -0.64
N ASN A 214 12.94 -17.77 -0.35
CA ASN A 214 13.62 -18.59 -1.37
C ASN A 214 12.66 -19.17 -2.40
N ASN A 215 11.38 -19.29 -2.04
CA ASN A 215 10.30 -19.71 -2.92
C ASN A 215 9.09 -18.83 -2.65
N ASN A 216 8.27 -18.62 -3.68
CA ASN A 216 7.00 -17.95 -3.55
C ASN A 216 6.14 -18.62 -2.45
N GLN A 217 5.63 -17.82 -1.54
CA GLN A 217 4.67 -18.23 -0.52
C GLN A 217 3.26 -18.10 -1.09
N SER A 218 2.38 -19.06 -0.77
CA SER A 218 1.00 -19.00 -1.22
C SER A 218 0.18 -18.01 -0.41
N ALA A 219 -0.83 -17.41 -1.04
CA ALA A 219 -1.87 -16.65 -0.36
C ALA A 219 -2.42 -17.40 0.87
N GLY A 220 -2.67 -16.67 1.95
CA GLY A 220 -3.13 -17.25 3.22
C GLY A 220 -2.02 -17.87 4.07
N THR A 221 -0.76 -17.85 3.64
CA THR A 221 0.37 -18.31 4.46
C THR A 221 0.65 -17.29 5.56
N LEU A 222 0.48 -17.71 6.82
CA LEU A 222 0.88 -16.93 7.98
C LEU A 222 2.40 -16.71 7.99
N VAL A 223 2.84 -15.47 8.16
CA VAL A 223 4.23 -15.11 8.46
C VAL A 223 4.29 -14.48 9.84
N THR A 224 5.27 -14.87 10.65
CA THR A 224 5.45 -14.35 12.01
C THR A 224 6.90 -14.03 12.31
N LEU A 225 7.09 -12.98 13.11
CA LEU A 225 8.34 -12.66 13.79
C LEU A 225 8.10 -12.74 15.30
N THR A 226 8.90 -13.55 15.99
CA THR A 226 8.89 -13.64 17.45
C THR A 226 10.24 -13.25 18.04
N ASP A 227 10.24 -12.57 19.18
CA ASP A 227 11.47 -12.21 19.88
C ASP A 227 12.11 -13.42 20.61
N SER A 228 13.28 -13.19 21.20
CA SER A 228 14.00 -14.22 21.99
C SER A 228 13.26 -14.74 23.23
N SER A 229 12.22 -14.03 23.70
CA SER A 229 11.34 -14.47 24.79
C SER A 229 10.17 -15.33 24.30
N GLY A 230 9.96 -15.41 22.98
CA GLY A 230 8.84 -16.07 22.34
C GLY A 230 7.61 -15.18 22.18
N LYS A 231 7.71 -13.87 22.46
CA LYS A 231 6.62 -12.92 22.21
C LYS A 231 6.51 -12.63 20.71
N LEU A 232 5.30 -12.64 20.17
CA LEU A 232 5.04 -12.20 18.79
C LEU A 232 5.27 -10.69 18.68
N VAL A 233 6.13 -10.26 17.75
CA VAL A 233 6.40 -8.84 17.47
C VAL A 233 5.69 -8.35 16.21
N ALA A 234 5.45 -9.27 15.27
CA ALA A 234 4.72 -9.02 14.04
C ALA A 234 4.11 -10.33 13.52
N GLY A 235 2.94 -10.24 12.90
CA GLY A 235 2.38 -11.33 12.13
C GLY A 235 1.40 -10.83 11.08
N PHE A 236 1.42 -11.45 9.90
CA PHE A 236 0.59 -11.08 8.78
C PHE A 236 0.23 -12.30 7.94
N VAL A 237 -0.96 -12.29 7.37
CA VAL A 237 -1.47 -13.32 6.46
C VAL A 237 -1.80 -12.63 5.13
N PRO A 238 -0.85 -12.56 4.18
CA PRO A 238 -1.10 -11.98 2.87
C PRO A 238 -2.25 -12.67 2.14
N ALA A 239 -3.13 -11.89 1.52
CA ALA A 239 -4.27 -12.37 0.75
C ALA A 239 -3.90 -12.82 -0.68
N LYS A 240 -2.69 -12.47 -1.13
CA LYS A 240 -2.11 -12.83 -2.43
C LYS A 240 -0.86 -13.67 -2.23
N ASP A 241 -0.47 -14.39 -3.28
CA ASP A 241 0.85 -15.04 -3.34
C ASP A 241 1.95 -13.98 -3.23
N PHE A 242 3.09 -14.31 -2.61
CA PHE A 242 4.14 -13.32 -2.34
C PHE A 242 5.54 -13.93 -2.28
N ALA A 243 6.53 -13.17 -2.72
CA ALA A 243 7.95 -13.53 -2.69
C ALA A 243 8.77 -12.65 -1.75
N ASN A 244 8.25 -11.48 -1.35
CA ASN A 244 8.82 -10.65 -0.30
C ASN A 244 7.76 -10.17 0.71
N LEU A 245 8.21 -9.68 1.85
CA LEU A 245 7.36 -9.04 2.86
C LEU A 245 8.15 -7.97 3.62
N VAL A 246 7.74 -6.71 3.47
CA VAL A 246 8.20 -5.59 4.27
C VAL A 246 7.40 -5.50 5.55
N ILE A 247 8.08 -5.43 6.69
CA ILE A 247 7.50 -5.33 8.02
C ILE A 247 8.13 -4.15 8.76
N SER A 248 7.30 -3.25 9.25
CA SER A 248 7.69 -2.26 10.26
C SER A 248 6.57 -2.11 11.29
N THR A 249 6.90 -2.33 12.55
CA THR A 249 5.96 -2.15 13.67
C THR A 249 6.66 -1.41 14.81
N PRO A 250 5.92 -0.77 15.74
CA PRO A 250 6.53 -0.13 16.90
C PRO A 250 7.25 -1.11 17.83
N ASP A 251 6.92 -2.41 17.74
CA ASP A 251 7.51 -3.48 18.55
C ASP A 251 8.81 -4.05 17.92
N LEU A 252 9.18 -3.62 16.70
CA LEU A 252 10.37 -4.10 16.00
C LEU A 252 11.62 -3.34 16.45
N THR A 253 12.55 -4.05 17.09
CA THR A 253 13.77 -3.52 17.70
C THR A 253 15.02 -3.94 16.95
N GLN A 254 16.06 -3.09 16.99
CA GLN A 254 17.38 -3.40 16.44
C GLN A 254 18.22 -4.23 17.41
N ASN A 255 19.16 -4.99 16.86
CA ASN A 255 20.17 -5.79 17.58
C ASN A 255 19.62 -6.88 18.49
N GLU A 256 18.34 -7.23 18.33
CA GLU A 256 17.70 -8.36 18.99
C GLU A 256 17.47 -9.49 17.98
N ALA A 257 17.54 -10.73 18.47
CA ALA A 257 17.29 -11.90 17.63
C ALA A 257 15.78 -12.08 17.44
N LEU A 258 15.35 -12.18 16.19
CA LEU A 258 13.96 -12.42 15.79
C LEU A 258 13.86 -13.77 15.09
N THR A 259 12.90 -14.60 15.47
CA THR A 259 12.63 -15.87 14.79
C THR A 259 11.60 -15.64 13.70
N LEU A 260 11.97 -15.90 12.45
CA LEU A 260 11.06 -15.91 11.30
C LEU A 260 10.43 -17.30 11.17
N ALA A 261 9.10 -17.37 11.11
CA ALA A 261 8.36 -18.60 10.86
C ALA A 261 7.19 -18.38 9.90
N VAL A 262 6.85 -19.44 9.15
CA VAL A 262 5.74 -19.45 8.18
C VAL A 262 4.77 -20.62 8.36
N GLY A 263 3.53 -20.44 7.93
CA GLY A 263 2.46 -21.42 8.03
C GLY A 263 1.87 -21.51 9.45
N GLY A 264 1.10 -22.58 9.69
CA GLY A 264 0.39 -22.76 10.97
C GLY A 264 -0.85 -21.85 11.09
N THR A 265 -1.27 -21.59 12.32
CA THR A 265 -2.41 -20.74 12.65
C THR A 265 -2.08 -19.82 13.82
N ALA A 266 -2.67 -18.62 13.85
CA ALA A 266 -2.63 -17.70 14.98
C ALA A 266 -4.02 -17.55 15.60
N SER A 267 -4.10 -17.31 16.91
CA SER A 267 -5.38 -17.25 17.63
C SER A 267 -6.21 -16.00 17.34
N GLN A 268 -5.58 -14.88 16.94
CA GLN A 268 -6.27 -13.62 16.64
C GLN A 268 -5.74 -13.03 15.32
N VAL A 269 -6.41 -13.38 14.23
CA VAL A 269 -6.17 -12.83 12.89
C VAL A 269 -7.37 -11.95 12.53
N ALA A 270 -7.13 -10.68 12.22
CA ALA A 270 -8.15 -9.78 11.71
C ALA A 270 -8.51 -10.13 10.25
N ASP A 271 -9.68 -9.69 9.77
CA ASP A 271 -10.13 -9.94 8.39
C ASP A 271 -9.16 -9.40 7.34
N ASN A 272 -8.39 -8.37 7.69
CA ASN A 272 -7.36 -7.78 6.85
C ASN A 272 -6.00 -8.53 6.88
N GLY A 273 -5.94 -9.68 7.55
CA GLY A 273 -4.75 -10.54 7.66
C GLY A 273 -3.77 -10.13 8.75
N LEU A 274 -3.94 -8.98 9.41
CA LEU A 274 -3.06 -8.57 10.51
C LEU A 274 -3.26 -9.45 11.74
N VAL A 275 -2.17 -9.90 12.35
CA VAL A 275 -2.19 -10.74 13.55
C VAL A 275 -1.92 -9.88 14.77
N ALA A 276 -2.76 -10.01 15.81
CA ALA A 276 -2.54 -9.32 17.07
C ALA A 276 -1.29 -9.88 17.79
N THR A 277 -0.45 -9.01 18.36
CA THR A 277 0.84 -9.41 18.98
C THR A 277 0.70 -10.20 20.28
N ASP A 278 -0.51 -10.28 20.84
CA ASP A 278 -0.87 -11.16 21.96
C ASP A 278 -1.44 -12.52 21.48
N SER A 279 -1.37 -12.82 20.19
CA SER A 279 -1.76 -14.12 19.62
C SER A 279 -0.82 -15.25 20.03
N THR A 280 -1.39 -16.44 20.16
CA THR A 280 -0.65 -17.71 20.20
C THR A 280 -0.53 -18.26 18.79
N VAL A 281 0.65 -18.77 18.42
CA VAL A 281 0.93 -19.35 17.11
C VAL A 281 1.18 -20.85 17.26
N GLU A 282 0.48 -21.66 16.46
CA GLU A 282 0.58 -23.13 16.48
C GLU A 282 0.91 -23.67 15.09
N GLY A 283 1.81 -24.66 15.02
CA GLY A 283 2.12 -25.37 13.76
C GLY A 283 2.93 -24.58 12.73
N ALA A 284 3.42 -23.39 13.07
CA ALA A 284 4.32 -22.62 12.20
C ALA A 284 5.70 -23.28 12.09
N SER A 285 6.30 -23.22 10.91
CA SER A 285 7.64 -23.75 10.63
C SER A 285 8.66 -22.62 10.65
N THR A 286 9.67 -22.73 11.51
CA THR A 286 10.78 -21.77 11.57
C THR A 286 11.62 -21.82 10.29
N LEU A 287 11.86 -20.66 9.68
CA LEU A 287 12.74 -20.50 8.53
C LEU A 287 14.16 -20.09 8.94
N GLY A 288 14.28 -19.18 9.92
CA GLY A 288 15.57 -18.64 10.31
C GLY A 288 15.51 -17.66 11.48
N THR A 289 16.65 -17.08 11.80
CA THR A 289 16.80 -16.04 12.81
C THR A 289 17.35 -14.78 12.15
N LEU A 290 16.65 -13.67 12.32
CA LEU A 290 17.03 -12.36 11.81
C LEU A 290 17.68 -11.54 12.93
N THR A 291 18.61 -10.66 12.57
CA THR A 291 19.14 -9.64 13.48
C THR A 291 19.27 -8.34 12.71
N LEU A 292 18.42 -7.37 13.04
CA LEU A 292 18.35 -6.10 12.33
C LEU A 292 19.42 -5.16 12.89
N THR A 293 20.41 -4.81 12.08
CA THR A 293 21.59 -4.03 12.53
C THR A 293 21.55 -2.56 12.10
N SER A 294 20.56 -2.20 11.31
CA SER A 294 20.28 -0.86 10.78
C SER A 294 18.80 -0.54 10.90
N VAL A 295 18.41 0.71 10.64
CA VAL A 295 16.98 1.11 10.68
C VAL A 295 16.23 0.32 9.62
N VAL A 296 16.80 0.22 8.43
CA VAL A 296 16.24 -0.57 7.32
C VAL A 296 17.15 -1.76 7.08
N SER A 297 16.58 -2.96 7.07
CA SER A 297 17.31 -4.21 6.78
C SER A 297 16.63 -4.95 5.63
N ASN A 298 17.41 -5.40 4.65
CA ASN A 298 16.94 -6.27 3.58
C ASN A 298 17.63 -7.62 3.76
N VAL A 299 16.86 -8.69 3.97
CA VAL A 299 17.39 -10.00 4.35
C VAL A 299 16.72 -11.14 3.61
N ASP A 300 17.44 -12.24 3.42
CA ASP A 300 16.82 -13.51 3.01
C ASP A 300 16.11 -14.16 4.20
N GLN A 301 15.32 -15.20 3.94
CA GLN A 301 14.64 -15.98 4.98
C GLN A 301 15.57 -16.66 6.02
N GLY A 302 16.89 -16.68 5.77
CA GLY A 302 17.91 -17.16 6.69
C GLY A 302 18.52 -16.06 7.56
N GLY A 303 18.18 -14.79 7.32
CA GLY A 303 18.72 -13.62 8.03
C GLY A 303 19.99 -13.04 7.43
N ASN A 304 20.41 -13.48 6.24
CA ASN A 304 21.57 -12.89 5.56
C ASN A 304 21.18 -11.63 4.83
N ALA A 305 22.04 -10.60 4.86
CA ALA A 305 21.80 -9.36 4.12
C ALA A 305 21.68 -9.62 2.62
N VAL A 306 20.63 -9.07 2.01
CA VAL A 306 20.41 -9.05 0.56
C VAL A 306 20.82 -7.68 0.04
N SER A 307 21.60 -7.67 -1.04
CA SER A 307 21.93 -6.44 -1.77
C SER A 307 21.14 -6.39 -3.07
N ALA A 308 20.85 -5.19 -3.58
CA ALA A 308 20.27 -5.01 -4.91
C ALA A 308 21.09 -5.73 -6.01
N SER A 309 22.42 -5.81 -5.84
CA SER A 309 23.32 -6.48 -6.79
C SER A 309 23.25 -8.02 -6.80
N SER A 310 22.79 -8.64 -5.71
CA SER A 310 22.67 -10.11 -5.61
C SER A 310 21.40 -10.67 -6.22
N MET A 311 20.43 -9.82 -6.56
CA MET A 311 19.09 -10.18 -7.01
C MET A 311 18.87 -9.97 -8.52
N GLY A 312 19.88 -9.51 -9.27
CA GLY A 312 19.70 -9.23 -10.70
C GLY A 312 18.68 -8.12 -11.00
N MET A 313 18.34 -7.31 -10.00
CA MET A 313 17.35 -6.25 -10.11
C MET A 313 17.93 -5.13 -10.96
N GLY A 314 17.18 -4.71 -11.98
CA GLY A 314 17.35 -3.39 -12.56
C GLY A 314 17.27 -2.38 -11.42
N GLY A 315 18.18 -1.40 -11.41
CA GLY A 315 18.06 -0.29 -10.47
C GLY A 315 16.71 0.41 -10.61
N PRO A 316 16.41 1.35 -9.70
CA PRO A 316 15.26 2.24 -9.87
C PRO A 316 15.26 2.78 -11.31
N ARG A 317 14.08 2.81 -11.91
CA ARG A 317 13.85 3.36 -13.24
C ARG A 317 13.56 4.85 -13.16
#